data_AF-A6DS01-F1
#
_entry.id   AF-A6DS01-F1
#
_cell.length_a   1.000
_cell.length_b   1.000
_cell.length_c   1.000
_cell.angle_alpha   90.00
_cell.angle_beta   90.00
_cell.angle_gamma   90.00
#
_symmetry.space_group_name_H-M   'P 1'
#
loop_
_entity.id
_entity.type
_entity.pdbx_description
1 polymer ?
#
loop_
_entity_poly.entity_id
_entity_poly.type
_entity_poly.pdbx_seq_one_letter_code
_entity_poly.pdbx_strand_id
1 'polypeptide(L)'
;MILRLLLLSFCTCFFFSCLSTPDDLIDASLIKVGDDSALSMSGLKVYEEKAAFERVRKEKEEELINDDVHYFSRLHEWSLKYRDQIFDLAKQVEQEKGPLKADLIHRLVLSNNDFVHLRYALYSLLKKNRNYYQKPPSGWEGSQHSFKGLCLSLAIVVTLYDNMSLSMNLLDQHERVQHLFLEGSVDYDISPEYNREVVKSFYSSRRRLLIREKMQLFSESYELLKDDSKEDNYLDYLAVMILQSPSAAIIEQSDFSNDLSQSVSMRLDHYQNSLFSSHKKLLFDISKDFGNTMGKFQSRVGYLYEDEKVLADVQAVLKPMDILLEKTPFRLTDKFIPGHFGHVAIYIGTEEDLKSVGLWEHPRIVKYHEQIRQGKVVLEALREGVVLNTLEHFMNVDDLAVIRKNDMDAVQGRTYTLNAFRQLGKEYDFNFDVETLNKIVCSELVYQVFTDDDWATGEVLGSVTISPDAVVQKLEDNMNYRLVLFYHKGEKVQPEKDTKLVLNLLSHDEK
;
A
#
# COMPACT_ATOMS: atom_id res chain seq x y z
N MET A 1 -47.97 -46.19 17.20
CA MET A 1 -47.17 -45.21 17.95
C MET A 1 -47.57 -43.82 17.46
N ILE A 2 -48.41 -43.14 18.24
CA ILE A 2 -48.59 -41.67 18.35
C ILE A 2 -48.90 -40.95 17.02
N LEU A 3 -50.16 -40.87 16.60
CA LEU A 3 -51.19 -39.88 16.98
C LEU A 3 -50.92 -38.45 16.43
N ARG A 4 -51.61 -38.15 15.32
CA ARG A 4 -52.04 -36.81 14.91
C ARG A 4 -52.94 -36.20 16.00
N LEU A 5 -52.66 -34.96 16.43
CA LEU A 5 -53.66 -34.03 16.97
C LEU A 5 -53.14 -32.58 16.91
N LEU A 6 -53.94 -31.70 16.27
CA LEU A 6 -54.03 -30.22 16.38
C LEU A 6 -52.85 -29.42 15.78
N LEU A 7 -52.88 -28.70 14.64
CA LEU A 7 -53.90 -27.91 13.91
C LEU A 7 -54.60 -26.81 14.72
N LEU A 8 -54.19 -25.56 14.42
CA LEU A 8 -54.89 -24.27 14.56
C LEU A 8 -55.23 -23.85 16.01
N SER A 9 -54.93 -22.64 16.49
CA SER A 9 -55.13 -21.35 15.83
C SER A 9 -54.56 -20.18 16.66
N PHE A 10 -54.36 -19.04 15.99
CA PHE A 10 -54.21 -17.67 16.50
C PHE A 10 -52.82 -17.11 16.84
N CYS A 11 -52.25 -16.44 15.83
CA CYS A 11 -51.62 -15.13 15.95
C CYS A 11 -52.36 -14.22 16.95
N THR A 12 -51.60 -13.51 17.79
CA THR A 12 -51.62 -12.04 17.83
C THR A 12 -50.41 -11.49 18.59
N CYS A 13 -49.86 -10.44 18.00
CA CYS A 13 -48.83 -9.51 18.43
C CYS A 13 -48.69 -9.30 19.95
N PHE A 14 -47.46 -9.19 20.44
CA PHE A 14 -47.04 -8.03 21.24
C PHE A 14 -45.55 -7.76 21.04
N PHE A 15 -45.27 -6.61 20.42
CA PHE A 15 -44.08 -5.82 20.71
C PHE A 15 -43.95 -5.67 22.23
N PHE A 16 -42.87 -6.17 22.82
CA PHE A 16 -42.35 -5.63 24.07
C PHE A 16 -40.82 -5.61 24.01
N SER A 17 -40.30 -4.39 23.97
CA SER A 17 -39.00 -4.01 24.49
C SER A 17 -38.78 -4.57 25.90
N CYS A 18 -37.58 -5.05 26.20
CA CYS A 18 -36.81 -4.77 27.43
C CYS A 18 -35.49 -5.55 27.31
N LEU A 19 -34.34 -4.89 27.24
CA LEU A 19 -33.59 -4.45 28.43
C LEU A 19 -33.53 -5.60 29.45
N SER A 20 -32.54 -6.46 29.28
CA SER A 20 -31.92 -7.10 30.45
C SER A 20 -30.45 -6.73 30.45
N THR A 21 -30.05 -5.79 31.32
CA THR A 21 -28.64 -5.66 31.69
C THR A 21 -28.30 -6.85 32.60
N PRO A 22 -27.02 -7.18 32.81
CA PRO A 22 -26.63 -8.20 33.80
C PRO A 22 -27.20 -7.95 35.21
N ASP A 23 -27.61 -6.71 35.52
CA ASP A 23 -28.29 -6.35 36.76
C ASP A 23 -29.71 -6.96 36.89
N ASP A 24 -30.38 -7.28 35.77
CA ASP A 24 -31.71 -7.90 35.78
C ASP A 24 -31.68 -9.41 36.13
N LEU A 25 -30.49 -9.99 36.35
CA LEU A 25 -30.26 -11.35 36.85
C LEU A 25 -29.97 -11.42 38.35
N ILE A 26 -29.91 -10.27 39.04
CA ILE A 26 -29.71 -10.22 40.48
C ILE A 26 -31.08 -10.42 41.15
N ASP A 27 -31.17 -11.40 42.04
CA ASP A 27 -32.39 -11.69 42.81
C ASP A 27 -32.89 -10.41 43.51
N ALA A 28 -34.11 -9.97 43.17
CA ALA A 28 -34.75 -8.81 43.77
C ALA A 28 -34.96 -8.95 45.29
N SER A 29 -34.76 -10.15 45.86
CA SER A 29 -34.75 -10.42 47.29
C SER A 29 -33.46 -9.97 48.02
N LEU A 30 -32.40 -9.57 47.28
CA LEU A 30 -31.18 -8.98 47.84
C LEU A 30 -31.42 -7.52 48.28
N ILE A 31 -32.33 -7.34 49.22
CA ILE A 31 -32.44 -6.13 50.04
C ILE A 31 -31.14 -6.02 50.84
N LYS A 32 -30.63 -4.80 51.04
CA LYS A 32 -29.42 -4.53 51.84
C LYS A 32 -29.53 -5.19 53.23
N VAL A 33 -28.96 -6.39 53.41
CA VAL A 33 -29.02 -7.13 54.67
C VAL A 33 -27.85 -6.70 55.55
N GLY A 34 -28.13 -5.78 56.49
CA GLY A 34 -27.39 -5.60 57.76
C GLY A 34 -25.94 -5.11 57.69
N ASP A 35 -25.51 -4.45 58.77
CA ASP A 35 -24.13 -4.01 59.01
C ASP A 35 -23.21 -5.21 59.27
N ASP A 36 -21.92 -5.13 58.90
CA ASP A 36 -20.91 -6.23 58.92
C ASP A 36 -20.82 -6.97 60.28
N SER A 37 -21.31 -6.33 61.34
CA SER A 37 -21.48 -6.85 62.70
C SER A 37 -22.26 -8.18 62.85
N ALA A 38 -23.03 -8.61 61.85
CA ALA A 38 -23.80 -9.86 61.88
C ALA A 38 -23.11 -11.06 61.21
N LEU A 39 -21.94 -10.87 60.59
CA LEU A 39 -21.17 -11.93 59.95
C LEU A 39 -20.41 -12.77 60.98
N SER A 40 -20.29 -14.08 60.74
CA SER A 40 -19.36 -14.92 61.50
C SER A 40 -17.91 -14.48 61.23
N MET A 41 -16.97 -14.83 62.12
CA MET A 41 -15.54 -14.54 61.92
C MET A 41 -15.00 -15.05 60.56
N SER A 42 -15.50 -16.19 60.08
CA SER A 42 -15.16 -16.70 58.75
C SER A 42 -15.80 -15.88 57.62
N GLY A 43 -17.01 -15.34 57.82
CA GLY A 43 -17.68 -14.46 56.86
C GLY A 43 -17.00 -13.09 56.75
N LEU A 44 -16.64 -12.48 57.88
CA LEU A 44 -15.82 -11.25 57.93
C LEU A 44 -14.51 -11.42 57.15
N LYS A 45 -13.80 -12.53 57.38
CA LYS A 45 -12.55 -12.84 56.67
C LYS A 45 -12.72 -12.94 55.15
N VAL A 46 -13.78 -13.60 54.67
CA VAL A 46 -14.07 -13.69 53.22
C VAL A 46 -14.43 -12.31 52.63
N TYR A 47 -15.12 -11.46 53.39
CA TYR A 47 -15.47 -10.11 52.97
C TYR A 47 -14.23 -9.19 52.88
N GLU A 48 -13.31 -9.30 53.85
CA GLU A 48 -11.99 -8.64 53.80
C GLU A 48 -11.14 -9.14 52.63
N GLU A 49 -11.15 -10.45 52.35
CA GLU A 49 -10.47 -11.05 51.19
C GLU A 49 -11.06 -10.56 49.85
N LYS A 50 -12.39 -10.37 49.77
CA LYS A 50 -13.05 -9.76 48.61
C LYS A 50 -12.57 -8.33 48.38
N ALA A 51 -12.55 -7.48 49.42
CA ALA A 51 -12.07 -6.11 49.30
C ALA A 51 -10.59 -6.04 48.88
N ALA A 52 -9.75 -6.95 49.41
CA ALA A 52 -8.36 -7.07 49.00
C ALA A 52 -8.22 -7.51 47.53
N PHE A 53 -9.02 -8.49 47.09
CA PHE A 53 -9.06 -8.96 45.70
C PHE A 53 -9.49 -7.84 44.73
N GLU A 54 -10.54 -7.09 45.08
CA GLU A 54 -11.02 -5.97 44.26
C GLU A 54 -9.96 -4.86 44.12
N ARG A 55 -9.21 -4.56 45.19
CA ARG A 55 -8.09 -3.61 45.13
C ARG A 55 -6.98 -4.08 44.19
N VAL A 56 -6.49 -5.31 44.34
CA VAL A 56 -5.44 -5.87 43.47
C VAL A 56 -5.90 -5.90 42.01
N ARG A 57 -7.17 -6.24 41.79
CA ARG A 57 -7.76 -6.21 40.45
C ARG A 57 -7.75 -4.80 39.85
N LYS A 58 -8.18 -3.78 40.60
CA LYS A 58 -8.17 -2.38 40.15
C LYS A 58 -6.76 -1.88 39.84
N GLU A 59 -5.79 -2.18 40.70
CA GLU A 59 -4.37 -1.84 40.48
C GLU A 59 -3.86 -2.44 39.17
N LYS A 60 -4.19 -3.71 38.90
CA LYS A 60 -3.81 -4.38 37.66
C LYS A 60 -4.52 -3.82 36.42
N GLU A 61 -5.80 -3.47 36.54
CA GLU A 61 -6.55 -2.81 35.46
C GLU A 61 -5.94 -1.43 35.13
N GLU A 62 -5.49 -0.67 36.15
CA GLU A 62 -4.80 0.60 35.97
C GLU A 62 -3.39 0.45 35.36
N GLU A 63 -2.64 -0.58 35.74
CA GLU A 63 -1.35 -0.89 35.11
C GLU A 63 -1.53 -1.20 33.61
N LEU A 64 -2.53 -2.03 33.27
CA LEU A 64 -2.82 -2.39 31.89
C LEU A 64 -3.22 -1.20 31.02
N ILE A 65 -3.98 -0.24 31.58
CA ILE A 65 -4.35 0.95 30.82
C ILE A 65 -3.14 1.87 30.62
N ASN A 66 -2.26 2.00 31.63
CA ASN A 66 -1.01 2.76 31.51
C ASN A 66 -0.09 2.21 30.42
N ASP A 67 0.07 0.88 30.35
CA ASP A 67 0.82 0.23 29.29
C ASP A 67 0.24 0.54 27.90
N ASP A 68 -1.09 0.57 27.78
CA ASP A 68 -1.76 0.90 26.54
C ASP A 68 -1.61 2.38 26.16
N VAL A 69 -1.63 3.31 27.12
CA VAL A 69 -1.32 4.72 26.86
C VAL A 69 0.15 4.89 26.46
N HIS A 70 1.06 4.17 27.11
CA HIS A 70 2.48 4.20 26.75
C HIS A 70 2.69 3.68 25.32
N TYR A 71 2.07 2.57 24.95
CA TYR A 71 2.11 2.06 23.58
C TYR A 71 1.48 3.05 22.58
N PHE A 72 0.34 3.66 22.92
CA PHE A 72 -0.25 4.73 22.11
C PHE A 72 0.71 5.89 21.88
N SER A 73 1.50 6.31 22.89
CA SER A 73 2.49 7.37 22.72
C SER A 73 3.53 7.05 21.63
N ARG A 74 3.99 5.79 21.55
CA ARG A 74 4.90 5.33 20.48
C ARG A 74 4.23 5.37 19.11
N LEU A 75 2.94 5.00 19.03
CA LEU A 75 2.17 5.09 17.79
C LEU A 75 1.91 6.55 17.38
N HIS A 76 1.72 7.44 18.35
CA HIS A 76 1.55 8.87 18.09
C HIS A 76 2.86 9.51 17.59
N GLU A 77 4.02 9.15 18.15
CA GLU A 77 5.32 9.58 17.60
C GLU A 77 5.51 9.12 16.15
N TRP A 78 5.17 7.86 15.84
CA TRP A 78 5.18 7.36 14.46
C TRP A 78 4.20 8.15 13.57
N SER A 79 3.02 8.48 14.10
CA SER A 79 2.03 9.32 13.44
C SER A 79 2.57 10.72 13.10
N LEU A 80 3.35 11.35 13.98
CA LEU A 80 3.95 12.66 13.71
C LEU A 80 5.00 12.57 12.60
N LYS A 81 5.87 11.54 12.62
CA LYS A 81 6.83 11.29 11.55
C LYS A 81 6.15 11.05 10.20
N TYR A 82 5.07 10.27 10.19
CA TYR A 82 4.26 10.04 9.00
C TYR A 82 3.71 11.36 8.43
N ARG A 83 3.19 12.26 9.29
CA ARG A 83 2.63 13.54 8.86
C ARG A 83 3.69 14.44 8.21
N ASP A 84 4.88 14.50 8.81
CA ASP A 84 6.01 15.26 8.28
C ASP A 84 6.41 14.75 6.88
N GLN A 85 6.49 13.43 6.72
CA GLN A 85 6.78 12.80 5.42
C GLN A 85 5.71 13.11 4.36
N ILE A 86 4.42 13.03 4.70
CA ILE A 86 3.34 13.36 3.76
C ILE A 86 3.39 14.83 3.35
N PHE A 87 3.71 15.74 4.28
CA PHE A 87 3.84 17.15 3.98
C PHE A 87 4.99 17.44 3.00
N ASP A 88 6.14 16.78 3.19
CA ASP A 88 7.28 16.91 2.27
C ASP A 88 6.99 16.29 0.90
N LEU A 89 6.28 15.17 0.84
CA LEU A 89 5.85 14.56 -0.42
C LEU A 89 4.85 15.46 -1.15
N ALA A 90 3.89 16.06 -0.44
CA ALA A 90 2.92 16.98 -1.04
C ALA A 90 3.63 18.16 -1.73
N LYS A 91 4.62 18.77 -1.07
CA LYS A 91 5.42 19.85 -1.68
C LYS A 91 6.17 19.41 -2.92
N GLN A 92 6.70 18.19 -2.95
CA GLN A 92 7.42 17.67 -4.11
C GLN A 92 6.47 17.42 -5.28
N VAL A 93 5.29 16.86 -5.00
CA VAL A 93 4.22 16.68 -5.99
C VAL A 93 3.79 18.04 -6.57
N GLU A 94 3.64 19.08 -5.75
CA GLU A 94 3.31 20.44 -6.23
C GLU A 94 4.38 21.05 -7.14
N GLN A 95 5.66 20.74 -6.90
CA GLN A 95 6.78 21.24 -7.70
C GLN A 95 6.91 20.51 -9.05
N GLU A 96 6.40 19.28 -9.13
CA GLU A 96 6.50 18.42 -10.32
C GLU A 96 5.35 18.69 -11.30
N LYS A 97 5.57 19.66 -12.21
CA LYS A 97 4.57 20.04 -13.23
C LYS A 97 4.36 18.99 -14.33
N GLY A 98 5.33 18.08 -14.50
CA GLY A 98 5.29 16.98 -15.46
C GLY A 98 4.80 15.68 -14.85
N PRO A 99 5.02 14.53 -15.51
CA PRO A 99 4.75 13.20 -14.97
C PRO A 99 5.45 12.98 -13.63
N LEU A 100 4.82 12.24 -12.71
CA LEU A 100 5.47 11.95 -11.42
C LEU A 100 6.71 11.08 -11.64
N LYS A 101 7.84 11.46 -11.04
CA LYS A 101 9.06 10.65 -11.13
C LYS A 101 8.90 9.30 -10.44
N ALA A 102 9.54 8.24 -10.97
CA ALA A 102 9.53 6.90 -10.39
C ALA A 102 9.87 6.89 -8.88
N ASP A 103 10.91 7.62 -8.48
CA ASP A 103 11.30 7.73 -7.06
C ASP A 103 10.18 8.37 -6.21
N LEU A 104 9.51 9.41 -6.72
CA LEU A 104 8.40 10.05 -6.01
C LEU A 104 7.19 9.10 -5.90
N ILE A 105 6.86 8.37 -6.96
CA ILE A 105 5.82 7.33 -6.96
C ILE A 105 6.14 6.27 -5.90
N HIS A 106 7.37 5.76 -5.88
CA HIS A 106 7.80 4.76 -4.91
C HIS A 106 7.66 5.25 -3.47
N ARG A 107 8.08 6.49 -3.19
CA ARG A 107 7.95 7.09 -1.86
C ARG A 107 6.50 7.31 -1.46
N LEU A 108 5.62 7.72 -2.38
CA LEU A 108 4.18 7.82 -2.13
C LEU A 108 3.56 6.46 -1.79
N VAL A 109 3.94 5.40 -2.52
CA VAL A 109 3.46 4.03 -2.28
C VAL A 109 3.99 3.47 -0.95
N LEU A 110 5.25 3.75 -0.61
CA LEU A 110 5.82 3.41 0.69
C LEU A 110 5.11 4.15 1.83
N SER A 111 4.83 5.45 1.67
CA SER A 111 4.06 6.20 2.67
C SER A 111 2.63 5.68 2.83
N ASN A 112 1.99 5.19 1.77
CA ASN A 112 0.70 4.50 1.89
C ASN A 112 0.83 3.21 2.73
N ASN A 113 1.88 2.41 2.50
CA ASN A 113 2.15 1.22 3.31
C ASN A 113 2.34 1.57 4.80
N ASP A 114 3.13 2.60 5.10
CA ASP A 114 3.33 3.08 6.48
C ASP A 114 2.00 3.52 7.11
N PHE A 115 1.15 4.23 6.36
CA PHE A 115 -0.19 4.60 6.80
C PHE A 115 -1.08 3.39 7.11
N VAL A 116 -1.08 2.36 6.26
CA VAL A 116 -1.85 1.12 6.48
C VAL A 116 -1.42 0.43 7.77
N HIS A 117 -0.11 0.30 8.02
CA HIS A 117 0.40 -0.35 9.22
C HIS A 117 0.13 0.46 10.49
N LEU A 118 0.34 1.77 10.46
CA LEU A 118 0.03 2.66 11.57
C LEU A 118 -1.47 2.60 11.90
N ARG A 119 -2.33 2.64 10.87
CA ARG A 119 -3.78 2.49 11.00
C ARG A 119 -4.14 1.15 11.64
N TYR A 120 -3.54 0.05 11.19
CA TYR A 120 -3.77 -1.28 11.77
C TYR A 120 -3.40 -1.35 13.25
N ALA A 121 -2.26 -0.79 13.64
CA ALA A 121 -1.81 -0.74 15.03
C ALA A 121 -2.77 0.06 15.92
N LEU A 122 -3.18 1.26 15.46
CA LEU A 122 -4.15 2.12 16.15
C LEU A 122 -5.52 1.44 16.30
N TYR A 123 -6.05 0.82 15.23
CA TYR A 123 -7.32 0.07 15.31
C TYR A 123 -7.25 -1.14 16.24
N SER A 124 -6.11 -1.83 16.27
CA SER A 124 -5.92 -2.98 17.15
C SER A 124 -5.95 -2.55 18.61
N LEU A 125 -5.30 -1.43 18.94
CA LEU A 125 -5.33 -0.84 20.28
C LEU A 125 -6.74 -0.34 20.65
N LEU A 126 -7.43 0.32 19.72
CA LEU A 126 -8.83 0.74 19.92
C LEU A 126 -9.75 -0.46 20.15
N LYS A 127 -9.56 -1.55 19.41
CA LYS A 127 -10.36 -2.78 19.55
C LYS A 127 -10.13 -3.44 20.91
N LYS A 128 -8.88 -3.46 21.40
CA LYS A 128 -8.53 -3.94 22.75
C LYS A 128 -9.27 -3.14 23.83
N ASN A 129 -9.34 -1.82 23.67
CA ASN A 129 -9.94 -0.89 24.63
C ASN A 129 -11.41 -0.51 24.36
N ARG A 130 -12.09 -1.22 23.47
CA ARG A 130 -13.45 -0.85 22.99
C ARG A 130 -14.50 -0.69 24.10
N ASN A 131 -14.32 -1.37 25.23
CA ASN A 131 -15.29 -1.37 26.32
C ASN A 131 -15.41 0.02 26.95
N TYR A 132 -14.32 0.78 27.02
CA TYR A 132 -14.32 2.17 27.50
C TYR A 132 -14.99 3.15 26.53
N TYR A 133 -15.12 2.76 25.25
CA TYR A 133 -15.70 3.59 24.20
C TYR A 133 -17.19 3.31 23.94
N GLN A 134 -17.64 2.05 24.13
CA GLN A 134 -18.97 1.60 23.68
C GLN A 134 -20.10 1.78 24.68
N LYS A 135 -19.86 1.61 26.00
CA LYS A 135 -20.86 1.87 27.05
C LYS A 135 -20.15 2.27 28.34
N PRO A 136 -20.41 3.46 28.90
CA PRO A 136 -19.98 3.77 30.25
C PRO A 136 -20.65 2.79 31.24
N PRO A 137 -19.90 2.11 32.14
CA PRO A 137 -20.49 1.24 33.16
C PRO A 137 -21.35 2.03 34.16
N SER A 138 -22.22 1.35 34.91
CA SER A 138 -22.94 1.97 36.03
C SER A 138 -21.93 2.54 37.05
N GLY A 139 -22.10 3.80 37.47
CA GLY A 139 -21.11 4.50 38.32
C GLY A 139 -19.87 5.03 37.58
N TRP A 140 -19.92 5.13 36.26
CA TRP A 140 -18.89 5.77 35.41
C TRP A 140 -18.59 7.22 35.80
N GLU A 141 -19.60 7.97 36.23
CA GLU A 141 -19.47 9.38 36.61
C GLU A 141 -18.48 9.51 37.79
N GLY A 142 -17.34 10.14 37.53
CA GLY A 142 -16.29 10.36 38.54
C GLY A 142 -15.19 9.28 38.61
N SER A 143 -15.23 8.22 37.79
CA SER A 143 -14.15 7.22 37.75
C SER A 143 -12.98 7.69 36.87
N GLN A 144 -11.85 8.06 37.48
CA GLN A 144 -10.63 8.44 36.77
C GLN A 144 -10.15 7.35 35.80
N HIS A 145 -10.20 6.08 36.21
CA HIS A 145 -9.82 4.93 35.37
C HIS A 145 -10.68 4.84 34.09
N SER A 146 -12.00 4.95 34.26
CA SER A 146 -12.94 4.86 33.13
C SER A 146 -12.77 6.06 32.18
N PHE A 147 -12.59 7.26 32.76
CA PHE A 147 -12.32 8.47 32.01
C PHE A 147 -11.03 8.38 31.20
N LYS A 148 -9.97 7.81 31.77
CA LYS A 148 -8.70 7.54 31.08
C LYS A 148 -8.86 6.58 29.90
N GLY A 149 -9.67 5.53 30.05
CA GLY A 149 -10.00 4.63 28.94
C GLY A 149 -10.79 5.28 27.81
N LEU A 150 -11.71 6.20 28.14
CA LEU A 150 -12.37 7.05 27.14
C LEU A 150 -11.34 7.94 26.44
N CYS A 151 -10.48 8.62 27.20
CA CYS A 151 -9.45 9.50 26.65
C CYS A 151 -8.50 8.75 25.72
N LEU A 152 -8.05 7.54 26.10
CA LEU A 152 -7.23 6.69 25.24
C LEU A 152 -7.95 6.36 23.93
N SER A 153 -9.20 5.90 24.02
CA SER A 153 -9.99 5.53 22.85
C SER A 153 -10.23 6.73 21.92
N LEU A 154 -10.54 7.89 22.49
CA LEU A 154 -10.80 9.12 21.76
C LEU A 154 -9.52 9.68 21.12
N ALA A 155 -8.40 9.69 21.84
CA ALA A 155 -7.09 10.09 21.33
C ALA A 155 -6.64 9.22 20.13
N ILE A 156 -6.88 7.90 20.19
CA ILE A 156 -6.64 6.99 19.06
C ILE A 156 -7.52 7.36 17.85
N VAL A 157 -8.81 7.60 18.08
CA VAL A 157 -9.76 7.91 16.99
C VAL A 157 -9.44 9.25 16.33
N VAL A 158 -9.16 10.29 17.10
CA VAL A 158 -8.81 11.60 16.51
C VAL A 158 -7.47 11.55 15.79
N THR A 159 -6.49 10.78 16.28
CA THR A 159 -5.22 10.52 15.58
C THR A 159 -5.45 9.84 14.21
N LEU A 160 -6.34 8.84 14.15
CA LEU A 160 -6.72 8.19 12.89
C LEU A 160 -7.35 9.18 11.89
N TYR A 161 -8.18 10.10 12.37
CA TYR A 161 -8.81 11.12 11.54
C TYR A 161 -7.82 12.19 11.08
N ASP A 162 -6.95 12.68 11.96
CA ASP A 162 -5.92 13.67 11.61
C ASP A 162 -4.97 13.15 10.54
N ASN A 163 -4.52 11.90 10.66
CA ASN A 163 -3.65 11.28 9.67
C ASN A 163 -4.33 11.21 8.31
N MET A 164 -5.57 10.71 8.31
CA MET A 164 -6.32 10.59 7.06
C MET A 164 -6.69 11.96 6.48
N SER A 165 -7.01 12.96 7.31
CA SER A 165 -7.32 14.31 6.85
C SER A 165 -6.14 14.95 6.14
N LEU A 166 -4.91 14.72 6.63
CA LEU A 166 -3.70 15.17 5.95
C LEU A 166 -3.51 14.46 4.62
N SER A 167 -3.64 13.13 4.57
CA SER A 167 -3.57 12.36 3.32
C SER A 167 -4.62 12.85 2.33
N MET A 168 -5.85 13.06 2.79
CA MET A 168 -6.97 13.53 1.97
C MET A 168 -6.73 14.91 1.36
N ASN A 169 -5.99 15.79 2.02
CA ASN A 169 -5.62 17.09 1.44
C ASN A 169 -4.76 16.88 0.18
N LEU A 170 -3.72 16.04 0.28
CA LEU A 170 -2.88 15.66 -0.87
C LEU A 170 -3.69 14.96 -1.96
N LEU A 171 -4.57 14.02 -1.60
CA LEU A 171 -5.38 13.27 -2.56
C LEU A 171 -6.42 14.15 -3.27
N ASP A 172 -7.10 15.05 -2.55
CA ASP A 172 -8.12 15.94 -3.11
C ASP A 172 -7.50 17.01 -4.04
N GLN A 173 -6.24 17.39 -3.83
CA GLN A 173 -5.53 18.38 -4.64
C GLN A 173 -4.82 17.80 -5.87
N HIS A 174 -4.50 16.50 -5.86
CA HIS A 174 -3.68 15.87 -6.88
C HIS A 174 -4.29 14.56 -7.38
N GLU A 175 -5.07 14.63 -8.47
CA GLU A 175 -5.78 13.48 -9.09
C GLU A 175 -4.85 12.30 -9.41
N ARG A 176 -3.61 12.57 -9.80
CA ARG A 176 -2.61 11.52 -10.08
C ARG A 176 -2.24 10.74 -8.82
N VAL A 177 -1.94 11.44 -7.71
CA VAL A 177 -1.65 10.81 -6.42
C VAL A 177 -2.88 10.08 -5.87
N GLN A 178 -4.06 10.65 -6.09
CA GLN A 178 -5.34 10.00 -5.78
C GLN A 178 -5.49 8.66 -6.49
N HIS A 179 -5.21 8.61 -7.79
CA HIS A 179 -5.26 7.39 -8.59
C HIS A 179 -4.28 6.33 -8.04
N LEU A 180 -3.01 6.71 -7.83
CA LEU A 180 -1.99 5.83 -7.23
C LEU A 180 -2.44 5.26 -5.88
N PHE A 181 -2.98 6.09 -4.99
CA PHE A 181 -3.47 5.63 -3.69
C PHE A 181 -4.63 4.63 -3.84
N LEU A 182 -5.60 4.90 -4.72
CA LEU A 182 -6.80 4.07 -4.87
C LEU A 182 -6.54 2.77 -5.65
N GLU A 183 -5.49 2.72 -6.47
CA GLU A 183 -5.05 1.51 -7.17
C GLU A 183 -4.44 0.47 -6.20
N GLY A 184 -4.08 0.87 -4.98
CA GLY A 184 -3.44 -0.01 -4.02
C GLY A 184 -1.99 -0.35 -4.43
N SER A 185 -1.45 -1.43 -3.90
CA SER A 185 -0.08 -1.85 -4.20
C SER A 185 0.06 -3.37 -4.10
N VAL A 186 0.36 -4.02 -5.22
CA VAL A 186 0.76 -5.43 -5.23
C VAL A 186 2.04 -5.65 -4.42
N ASP A 187 3.01 -4.72 -4.50
CA ASP A 187 4.30 -4.82 -3.80
C ASP A 187 4.17 -4.95 -2.27
N TYR A 188 3.08 -4.43 -1.70
CA TYR A 188 2.81 -4.37 -0.27
C TYR A 188 1.50 -5.08 0.12
N ASP A 189 0.91 -5.85 -0.79
CA ASP A 189 -0.35 -6.58 -0.57
C ASP A 189 -1.52 -5.66 -0.12
N ILE A 190 -1.55 -4.42 -0.61
CA ILE A 190 -2.60 -3.43 -0.31
C ILE A 190 -3.63 -3.49 -1.43
N SER A 191 -4.82 -4.03 -1.14
CA SER A 191 -5.85 -4.10 -2.17
C SER A 191 -6.48 -2.73 -2.46
N PRO A 192 -6.92 -2.48 -3.71
CA PRO A 192 -7.70 -1.30 -4.06
C PRO A 192 -8.94 -1.12 -3.16
N GLU A 193 -9.61 -2.22 -2.80
CA GLU A 193 -10.80 -2.23 -1.94
C GLU A 193 -10.49 -1.72 -0.53
N TYR A 194 -9.32 -2.06 0.01
CA TYR A 194 -8.91 -1.61 1.33
C TYR A 194 -8.85 -0.07 1.35
N ASN A 195 -8.13 0.55 0.42
CA ASN A 195 -7.97 2.00 0.36
C ASN A 195 -9.31 2.71 0.12
N ARG A 196 -10.18 2.15 -0.73
CA ARG A 196 -11.55 2.65 -0.92
C ARG A 196 -12.37 2.61 0.36
N GLU A 197 -12.32 1.51 1.12
CA GLU A 197 -13.02 1.43 2.41
C GLU A 197 -12.42 2.35 3.48
N VAL A 198 -11.12 2.66 3.42
CA VAL A 198 -10.52 3.68 4.29
C VAL A 198 -11.09 5.07 4.00
N VAL A 199 -11.12 5.50 2.73
CA VAL A 199 -11.72 6.77 2.32
C VAL A 199 -13.19 6.84 2.74
N LYS A 200 -13.95 5.77 2.50
CA LYS A 200 -15.35 5.69 2.91
C LYS A 200 -15.56 5.73 4.42
N SER A 201 -14.68 5.09 5.18
CA SER A 201 -14.71 5.12 6.64
C SER A 201 -14.46 6.54 7.17
N PHE A 202 -13.48 7.25 6.61
CA PHE A 202 -13.18 8.65 6.97
C PHE A 202 -14.39 9.56 6.77
N TYR A 203 -15.09 9.35 5.66
CA TYR A 203 -16.25 10.13 5.29
C TYR A 203 -17.57 9.72 5.99
N SER A 204 -17.57 8.69 6.83
CA SER A 204 -18.78 8.18 7.48
C SER A 204 -19.42 9.16 8.47
N SER A 205 -20.65 9.60 8.17
CA SER A 205 -21.47 10.46 9.06
C SER A 205 -21.78 9.78 10.40
N ARG A 206 -22.11 8.48 10.38
CA ARG A 206 -22.37 7.68 11.59
C ARG A 206 -21.17 7.68 12.53
N ARG A 207 -19.95 7.54 11.99
CA ARG A 207 -18.72 7.55 12.81
C ARG A 207 -18.47 8.94 13.40
N ARG A 208 -18.64 10.01 12.62
CA ARG A 208 -18.52 11.39 13.13
C ARG A 208 -19.51 11.70 14.24
N LEU A 209 -20.77 11.26 14.11
CA LEU A 209 -21.76 11.42 15.18
C LEU A 209 -21.32 10.73 16.47
N LEU A 210 -20.80 9.50 16.37
CA LEU A 210 -20.26 8.79 17.53
C LEU A 210 -19.07 9.51 18.14
N ILE A 211 -18.17 10.08 17.33
CA ILE A 211 -17.04 10.87 17.83
C ILE A 211 -17.54 12.10 18.60
N ARG A 212 -18.53 12.83 18.07
CA ARG A 212 -19.12 13.98 18.78
C ARG A 212 -19.72 13.60 20.13
N GLU A 213 -20.48 12.51 20.18
CA GLU A 213 -21.03 11.98 21.44
C GLU A 213 -19.92 11.73 22.47
N LYS A 214 -18.78 11.16 22.03
CA LYS A 214 -17.64 10.88 22.92
C LYS A 214 -16.82 12.12 23.28
N MET A 215 -16.71 13.09 22.37
CA MET A 215 -16.12 14.42 22.66
C MET A 215 -16.95 15.17 23.71
N GLN A 216 -18.28 15.10 23.64
CA GLN A 216 -19.16 15.69 24.65
C GLN A 216 -18.94 15.03 26.01
N LEU A 217 -18.95 13.70 26.06
CA LEU A 217 -18.67 12.95 27.29
C LEU A 217 -17.27 13.27 27.86
N PHE A 218 -16.28 13.44 26.99
CA PHE A 218 -14.93 13.86 27.37
C PHE A 218 -14.95 15.25 28.00
N SER A 219 -15.60 16.24 27.37
CA SER A 219 -15.69 17.61 27.87
C SER A 219 -16.37 17.68 29.25
N GLU A 220 -17.50 16.99 29.39
CA GLU A 220 -18.25 16.90 30.67
C GLU A 220 -17.40 16.27 31.78
N SER A 221 -16.68 15.18 31.48
CA SER A 221 -15.88 14.45 32.46
C SER A 221 -14.55 15.16 32.78
N TYR A 222 -13.95 15.83 31.80
CA TYR A 222 -12.70 16.58 31.96
C TYR A 222 -12.87 17.72 32.95
N GLU A 223 -13.95 18.48 32.86
CA GLU A 223 -14.23 19.57 33.81
C GLU A 223 -14.41 19.08 35.25
N LEU A 224 -15.00 17.89 35.43
CA LEU A 224 -15.22 17.26 36.74
C LEU A 224 -13.94 16.69 37.34
N LEU A 225 -13.06 16.11 36.51
CA LEU A 225 -11.92 15.31 36.95
C LEU A 225 -10.55 15.99 36.81
N LYS A 226 -10.46 17.15 36.14
CA LYS A 226 -9.20 17.85 35.86
C LYS A 226 -8.33 18.14 37.08
N ASP A 227 -8.94 18.36 38.25
CA ASP A 227 -8.22 18.67 39.48
C ASP A 227 -7.67 17.40 40.14
N ASP A 228 -8.45 16.31 40.15
CA ASP A 228 -8.07 15.00 40.66
C ASP A 228 -7.04 14.30 39.74
N SER A 229 -7.04 14.65 38.45
CA SER A 229 -6.14 14.07 37.44
C SER A 229 -4.77 14.75 37.31
N LYS A 230 -4.48 15.82 38.06
CA LYS A 230 -3.24 16.62 37.88
C LYS A 230 -1.95 15.84 38.10
N GLU A 231 -2.00 14.72 38.79
CA GLU A 231 -0.83 13.86 39.05
C GLU A 231 -0.69 12.71 38.04
N ASP A 232 -1.67 12.53 37.14
CA ASP A 232 -1.65 11.47 36.12
C ASP A 232 -1.16 12.01 34.76
N ASN A 233 0.16 11.90 34.55
CA ASN A 233 0.82 12.32 33.32
C ASN A 233 0.24 11.67 32.04
N TYR A 234 -0.28 10.44 32.15
CA TYR A 234 -0.87 9.75 30.99
C TYR A 234 -2.23 10.34 30.63
N LEU A 235 -3.05 10.67 31.63
CA LEU A 235 -4.33 11.31 31.40
C LEU A 235 -4.18 12.73 30.85
N ASP A 236 -3.22 13.51 31.38
CA ASP A 236 -2.87 14.83 30.84
C ASP A 236 -2.41 14.73 29.37
N TYR A 237 -1.49 13.81 29.08
CA TYR A 237 -1.04 13.55 27.71
C TYR A 237 -2.20 13.27 26.76
N LEU A 238 -3.12 12.36 27.14
CA LEU A 238 -4.28 12.02 26.30
C LEU A 238 -5.22 13.21 26.10
N ALA A 239 -5.47 13.99 27.15
CA ALA A 239 -6.32 15.19 27.07
C ALA A 239 -5.72 16.23 26.11
N VAL A 240 -4.41 16.47 26.18
CA VAL A 240 -3.70 17.37 25.26
C VAL A 240 -3.85 16.89 23.81
N MET A 241 -3.69 15.58 23.55
CA MET A 241 -3.86 15.02 22.19
C MET A 241 -5.26 15.21 21.64
N ILE A 242 -6.29 15.09 22.47
CA ILE A 242 -7.69 15.30 22.07
C ILE A 242 -7.95 16.78 21.78
N LEU A 243 -7.57 17.66 22.71
CA LEU A 243 -7.84 19.11 22.63
C LEU A 243 -7.07 19.80 21.49
N GLN A 244 -5.88 19.30 21.16
CA GLN A 244 -5.05 19.86 20.07
C GLN A 244 -5.34 19.24 18.70
N SER A 245 -6.24 18.26 18.60
CA SER A 245 -6.55 17.60 17.34
C SER A 245 -7.36 18.52 16.40
N PRO A 246 -6.85 18.84 15.19
CA PRO A 246 -7.62 19.59 14.20
C PRO A 246 -8.91 18.88 13.79
N SER A 247 -8.88 17.55 13.65
CA SER A 247 -10.08 16.78 13.30
C SER A 247 -11.13 16.81 14.41
N ALA A 248 -10.73 16.79 15.68
CA ALA A 248 -11.66 16.94 16.79
C ALA A 248 -12.41 18.28 16.71
N ALA A 249 -11.67 19.38 16.52
CA ALA A 249 -12.25 20.72 16.36
C ALA A 249 -13.22 20.81 15.17
N ILE A 250 -12.84 20.26 14.01
CA ILE A 250 -13.69 20.24 12.81
C ILE A 250 -14.97 19.41 13.03
N ILE A 251 -14.84 18.24 13.68
CA ILE A 251 -15.97 17.34 13.93
C ILE A 251 -16.96 17.98 14.92
N GLU A 252 -16.47 18.69 15.93
CA GLU A 252 -17.26 19.36 16.97
C GLU A 252 -18.00 20.61 16.44
N GLN A 253 -17.33 21.46 15.65
CA GLN A 253 -17.92 22.71 15.13
C GLN A 253 -18.91 22.51 13.96
N SER A 254 -19.00 21.29 13.43
CA SER A 254 -19.83 21.00 12.24
C SER A 254 -21.33 20.84 12.56
N ASP A 255 -22.10 21.93 12.46
CA ASP A 255 -23.59 21.97 12.45
C ASP A 255 -24.22 21.39 11.15
N PHE A 256 -23.71 20.25 10.69
CA PHE A 256 -23.58 19.99 9.26
C PHE A 256 -24.09 18.59 8.84
N SER A 257 -25.33 18.25 9.17
CA SER A 257 -25.93 16.95 8.79
C SER A 257 -26.34 16.86 7.31
N ASN A 258 -26.67 17.99 6.68
CA ASN A 258 -27.25 18.00 5.32
C ASN A 258 -26.25 18.41 4.22
N ASP A 259 -25.34 19.34 4.50
CA ASP A 259 -24.49 19.96 3.45
C ASP A 259 -23.17 19.18 3.23
N LEU A 260 -22.74 18.40 4.23
CA LEU A 260 -21.58 17.50 4.13
C LEU A 260 -21.99 16.15 3.58
N SER A 261 -23.23 15.69 3.76
CA SER A 261 -23.65 14.40 3.20
C SER A 261 -23.73 14.41 1.68
N GLN A 262 -24.17 15.52 1.07
CA GLN A 262 -24.11 15.72 -0.38
C GLN A 262 -22.68 15.92 -0.89
N SER A 263 -21.84 16.73 -0.24
CA SER A 263 -20.43 16.89 -0.66
C SER A 263 -19.59 15.64 -0.40
N VAL A 264 -19.92 14.87 0.63
CA VAL A 264 -19.30 13.58 0.94
C VAL A 264 -19.78 12.49 0.01
N SER A 265 -21.08 12.42 -0.34
CA SER A 265 -21.54 11.49 -1.36
C SER A 265 -20.93 11.84 -2.70
N MET A 266 -20.87 13.12 -3.07
CA MET A 266 -20.18 13.57 -4.30
C MET A 266 -18.69 13.24 -4.29
N ARG A 267 -17.99 13.42 -3.17
CA ARG A 267 -16.58 13.01 -3.04
C ARG A 267 -16.47 11.49 -3.10
N LEU A 268 -17.23 10.73 -2.30
CA LEU A 268 -17.27 9.27 -2.37
C LEU A 268 -17.54 8.74 -3.78
N ASP A 269 -18.51 9.32 -4.47
CA ASP A 269 -18.86 8.98 -5.85
C ASP A 269 -17.72 9.36 -6.79
N HIS A 270 -17.08 10.51 -6.62
CA HIS A 270 -15.88 10.89 -7.36
C HIS A 270 -14.73 9.89 -7.13
N TYR A 271 -14.49 9.45 -5.89
CA TYR A 271 -13.48 8.44 -5.54
C TYR A 271 -13.84 7.04 -6.05
N GLN A 272 -15.13 6.70 -6.18
CA GLN A 272 -15.59 5.44 -6.79
C GLN A 272 -15.49 5.48 -8.33
N ASN A 273 -15.74 6.63 -8.94
CA ASN A 273 -15.80 6.81 -10.40
C ASN A 273 -14.45 7.22 -11.02
N SER A 274 -13.54 7.84 -10.26
CA SER A 274 -12.22 8.31 -10.70
C SER A 274 -11.33 7.18 -11.24
N LEU A 275 -11.46 5.98 -10.68
CA LEU A 275 -10.67 4.82 -11.14
C LEU A 275 -11.09 4.28 -12.52
N PHE A 276 -12.27 4.64 -13.06
CA PHE A 276 -12.77 4.10 -14.32
C PHE A 276 -13.63 5.11 -15.08
N SER A 277 -12.99 6.06 -15.76
CA SER A 277 -13.67 6.74 -16.86
C SER A 277 -13.94 5.72 -17.98
N SER A 278 -15.18 5.66 -18.47
CA SER A 278 -15.62 4.72 -19.52
C SER A 278 -14.75 4.76 -20.79
N HIS A 279 -14.04 5.87 -21.02
CA HIS A 279 -13.10 6.05 -22.12
C HIS A 279 -11.79 5.26 -21.91
N LYS A 280 -11.17 5.26 -20.71
CA LYS A 280 -9.95 4.48 -20.45
C LYS A 280 -10.23 2.97 -20.47
N LYS A 281 -11.41 2.52 -20.02
CA LYS A 281 -11.81 1.11 -20.10
C LYS A 281 -11.98 0.63 -21.54
N LEU A 282 -12.60 1.45 -22.40
CA LEU A 282 -12.77 1.12 -23.82
C LEU A 282 -11.42 1.03 -24.54
N LEU A 283 -10.50 1.97 -24.28
CA LEU A 283 -9.14 1.94 -24.84
C LEU A 283 -8.34 0.75 -24.30
N PHE A 284 -8.49 0.42 -23.01
CA PHE A 284 -7.90 -0.77 -22.38
C PHE A 284 -8.38 -2.06 -23.03
N ASP A 285 -9.70 -2.23 -23.18
CA ASP A 285 -10.27 -3.45 -23.74
C ASP A 285 -9.89 -3.59 -25.23
N ILE A 286 -9.89 -2.50 -26.00
CA ILE A 286 -9.44 -2.50 -27.40
C ILE A 286 -7.95 -2.82 -27.50
N SER A 287 -7.11 -2.20 -26.67
CA SER A 287 -5.66 -2.42 -26.72
C SER A 287 -5.28 -3.82 -26.21
N LYS A 288 -5.98 -4.33 -25.19
CA LYS A 288 -5.82 -5.69 -24.68
C LYS A 288 -6.24 -6.74 -25.71
N ASP A 289 -7.38 -6.56 -26.38
CA ASP A 289 -7.85 -7.46 -27.43
C ASP A 289 -6.94 -7.41 -28.67
N PHE A 290 -6.52 -6.20 -29.07
CA PHE A 290 -5.58 -5.99 -30.16
C PHE A 290 -4.21 -6.61 -29.85
N GLY A 291 -3.65 -6.32 -28.66
CA GLY A 291 -2.43 -6.91 -28.14
C GLY A 291 -2.51 -8.43 -28.18
N ASN A 292 -3.47 -9.03 -27.47
CA ASN A 292 -3.62 -10.48 -27.38
C ASN A 292 -3.80 -11.18 -28.73
N THR A 293 -4.45 -10.54 -29.69
CA THR A 293 -4.62 -11.08 -31.05
C THR A 293 -3.33 -10.98 -31.86
N MET A 294 -2.64 -9.83 -31.83
CA MET A 294 -1.52 -9.57 -32.72
C MET A 294 -0.22 -10.29 -32.31
N GLY A 295 0.15 -10.34 -31.04
CA GLY A 295 1.42 -11.00 -30.65
C GLY A 295 1.36 -12.52 -30.48
N LYS A 296 0.25 -13.17 -30.84
CA LYS A 296 0.25 -14.61 -31.13
C LYS A 296 0.74 -14.90 -32.55
N PHE A 297 0.84 -13.88 -33.40
CA PHE A 297 1.31 -14.02 -34.77
C PHE A 297 2.84 -13.92 -34.82
N GLN A 298 3.46 -15.08 -35.08
CA GLN A 298 4.89 -15.24 -35.32
C GLN A 298 5.09 -15.90 -36.68
N SER A 299 5.77 -15.23 -37.62
CA SER A 299 5.95 -15.77 -38.98
C SER A 299 7.14 -16.74 -39.09
N ARG A 300 8.16 -16.59 -38.25
CA ARG A 300 9.34 -17.45 -38.16
C ARG A 300 10.00 -17.35 -36.76
N VAL A 301 11.03 -18.14 -36.51
CA VAL A 301 11.93 -17.97 -35.36
C VAL A 301 13.01 -16.94 -35.64
N GLY A 302 13.60 -16.38 -34.58
CA GLY A 302 14.70 -15.42 -34.65
C GLY A 302 16.01 -16.02 -35.12
N TYR A 303 16.92 -15.19 -35.62
CA TYR A 303 18.24 -15.64 -36.09
C TYR A 303 19.14 -16.20 -34.99
N LEU A 304 18.96 -15.76 -33.75
CA LEU A 304 19.76 -16.21 -32.60
C LEU A 304 19.10 -17.37 -31.83
N TYR A 305 17.94 -17.84 -32.29
CA TYR A 305 17.16 -18.87 -31.61
C TYR A 305 17.89 -20.22 -31.62
N GLU A 306 18.04 -20.84 -30.44
CA GLU A 306 18.70 -22.14 -30.24
C GLU A 306 20.16 -22.19 -30.75
N ASP A 307 20.84 -21.05 -30.91
CA ASP A 307 22.28 -21.02 -31.20
C ASP A 307 23.09 -21.11 -29.90
N GLU A 308 23.57 -22.32 -29.59
CA GLU A 308 24.37 -22.61 -28.38
C GLU A 308 25.65 -21.75 -28.27
N LYS A 309 26.27 -21.38 -29.41
CA LYS A 309 27.50 -20.58 -29.39
C LYS A 309 27.20 -19.14 -29.04
N VAL A 310 26.15 -18.58 -29.62
CA VAL A 310 25.68 -17.23 -29.28
C VAL A 310 25.24 -17.19 -27.83
N LEU A 311 24.45 -18.17 -27.38
CA LEU A 311 24.00 -18.24 -26.00
C LEU A 311 25.19 -18.26 -25.02
N ALA A 312 26.21 -19.09 -25.29
CA ALA A 312 27.41 -19.16 -24.45
C ALA A 312 28.21 -17.83 -24.46
N ASP A 313 28.31 -17.17 -25.62
CA ASP A 313 28.98 -15.87 -25.75
C ASP A 313 28.26 -14.77 -24.95
N VAL A 314 26.92 -14.75 -25.01
CA VAL A 314 26.09 -13.82 -24.23
C VAL A 314 26.24 -14.11 -22.74
N GLN A 315 26.09 -15.36 -22.29
CA GLN A 315 26.23 -15.75 -20.89
C GLN A 315 27.61 -15.39 -20.32
N ALA A 316 28.67 -15.47 -21.12
CA ALA A 316 30.02 -15.15 -20.68
C ALA A 316 30.25 -13.66 -20.37
N VAL A 317 29.44 -12.76 -20.95
CA VAL A 317 29.60 -11.31 -20.77
C VAL A 317 28.57 -10.67 -19.84
N LEU A 318 27.42 -11.32 -19.64
CA LEU A 318 26.32 -10.80 -18.83
C LEU A 318 26.72 -10.61 -17.36
N LYS A 319 26.20 -9.54 -16.78
CA LYS A 319 26.31 -9.22 -15.35
C LYS A 319 24.96 -8.75 -14.83
N PRO A 320 24.68 -8.95 -13.52
CA PRO A 320 23.45 -8.45 -12.92
C PRO A 320 23.20 -6.97 -13.23
N MET A 321 21.93 -6.65 -13.52
CA MET A 321 21.43 -5.34 -13.96
C MET A 321 21.87 -4.90 -15.36
N ASP A 322 22.37 -5.81 -16.19
CA ASP A 322 22.44 -5.55 -17.63
C ASP A 322 21.03 -5.41 -18.22
N ILE A 323 20.88 -4.43 -19.09
CA ILE A 323 19.66 -4.17 -19.84
C ILE A 323 19.78 -4.88 -21.20
N LEU A 324 18.84 -5.74 -21.50
CA LEU A 324 18.78 -6.49 -22.75
C LEU A 324 17.73 -5.85 -23.65
N LEU A 325 18.11 -5.54 -24.89
CA LEU A 325 17.18 -5.05 -25.90
C LEU A 325 17.12 -6.03 -27.07
N GLU A 326 15.92 -6.27 -27.57
CA GLU A 326 15.69 -7.18 -28.68
C GLU A 326 14.99 -6.53 -29.87
N LYS A 327 15.23 -7.11 -31.05
CA LYS A 327 14.47 -6.85 -32.29
C LYS A 327 13.86 -8.14 -32.80
N THR A 328 12.54 -8.14 -32.99
CA THR A 328 11.78 -9.34 -33.38
C THR A 328 10.81 -9.04 -34.53
N PRO A 329 11.31 -8.66 -35.72
CA PRO A 329 10.47 -8.17 -36.84
C PRO A 329 9.51 -9.22 -37.41
N PHE A 330 9.71 -10.48 -37.03
CA PHE A 330 8.85 -11.62 -37.33
C PHE A 330 7.65 -11.77 -36.37
N ARG A 331 7.61 -11.00 -35.27
CA ARG A 331 6.45 -10.83 -34.39
C ARG A 331 5.67 -9.60 -34.81
N LEU A 332 4.35 -9.72 -34.89
CA LEU A 332 3.51 -8.63 -35.38
C LEU A 332 3.50 -7.41 -34.42
N THR A 333 3.71 -7.63 -33.13
CA THR A 333 3.81 -6.56 -32.11
C THR A 333 4.99 -5.63 -32.34
N ASP A 334 6.14 -6.17 -32.74
CA ASP A 334 7.37 -5.39 -33.00
C ASP A 334 7.16 -4.35 -34.12
N LYS A 335 6.31 -4.67 -35.11
CA LYS A 335 5.97 -3.74 -36.21
C LYS A 335 5.12 -2.54 -35.80
N PHE A 336 4.46 -2.61 -34.64
CA PHE A 336 3.61 -1.54 -34.13
C PHE A 336 4.31 -0.70 -33.06
N ILE A 337 5.50 -1.09 -32.62
CA ILE A 337 6.31 -0.33 -31.67
C ILE A 337 7.22 0.59 -32.50
N PRO A 338 7.06 1.93 -32.40
CA PRO A 338 7.93 2.86 -33.13
C PRO A 338 9.38 2.71 -32.67
N GLY A 339 10.31 2.68 -33.63
CA GLY A 339 11.74 2.53 -33.35
C GLY A 339 12.36 1.24 -33.90
N HIS A 340 13.66 1.07 -33.64
CA HIS A 340 14.37 -0.16 -34.00
C HIS A 340 14.09 -1.27 -32.99
N PHE A 341 14.30 -1.05 -31.69
CA PHE A 341 14.12 -2.08 -30.67
C PHE A 341 12.66 -2.21 -30.25
N GLY A 342 12.19 -3.45 -30.16
CA GLY A 342 10.79 -3.75 -29.87
C GLY A 342 10.52 -4.09 -28.40
N HIS A 343 11.53 -4.49 -27.63
CA HIS A 343 11.34 -4.93 -26.26
C HIS A 343 12.60 -4.77 -25.42
N VAL A 344 12.41 -4.67 -24.10
CA VAL A 344 13.47 -4.49 -23.10
C VAL A 344 13.26 -5.46 -21.95
N ALA A 345 14.35 -6.05 -21.48
CA ALA A 345 14.42 -6.93 -20.33
C ALA A 345 15.62 -6.59 -19.44
N ILE A 346 15.64 -7.11 -18.22
CA ILE A 346 16.75 -6.91 -17.27
C ILE A 346 17.29 -8.26 -16.83
N TYR A 347 18.59 -8.46 -16.95
CA TYR A 347 19.26 -9.63 -16.41
C TYR A 347 19.46 -9.46 -14.90
N ILE A 348 18.79 -10.28 -14.09
CA ILE A 348 18.82 -10.15 -12.62
C ILE A 348 19.99 -10.87 -11.94
N GLY A 349 20.66 -11.78 -12.66
CA GLY A 349 21.74 -12.60 -12.12
C GLY A 349 21.29 -13.95 -11.56
N THR A 350 22.29 -14.78 -11.28
CA THR A 350 22.17 -16.14 -10.74
C THR A 350 21.99 -16.16 -9.21
N GLU A 351 21.78 -17.36 -8.64
CA GLU A 351 21.78 -17.54 -7.18
C GLU A 351 23.11 -17.07 -6.56
N GLU A 352 24.24 -17.36 -7.21
CA GLU A 352 25.57 -16.92 -6.79
C GLU A 352 25.70 -15.39 -6.78
N ASP A 353 25.21 -14.72 -7.82
CA ASP A 353 25.23 -13.27 -7.92
C ASP A 353 24.43 -12.62 -6.77
N LEU A 354 23.21 -13.11 -6.53
CA LEU A 354 22.33 -12.59 -5.47
C LEU A 354 22.88 -12.87 -4.07
N LYS A 355 23.58 -13.99 -3.87
CA LYS A 355 24.32 -14.27 -2.63
C LYS A 355 25.50 -13.32 -2.44
N SER A 356 26.24 -13.02 -3.50
CA SER A 356 27.43 -12.15 -3.43
C SER A 356 27.10 -10.74 -2.92
N VAL A 357 25.90 -10.24 -3.24
CA VAL A 357 25.40 -8.94 -2.77
C VAL A 357 24.54 -9.05 -1.51
N GLY A 358 24.43 -10.24 -0.89
CA GLY A 358 23.69 -10.46 0.35
C GLY A 358 22.18 -10.26 0.23
N LEU A 359 21.61 -10.49 -0.95
CA LEU A 359 20.17 -10.35 -1.22
C LEU A 359 19.44 -11.70 -1.31
N TRP A 360 20.15 -12.82 -1.43
CA TRP A 360 19.53 -14.15 -1.59
C TRP A 360 18.47 -14.48 -0.54
N GLU A 361 18.74 -14.18 0.74
CA GLU A 361 17.81 -14.43 1.86
C GLU A 361 16.77 -13.32 2.05
N HIS A 362 16.73 -12.31 1.17
CA HIS A 362 15.78 -11.21 1.30
C HIS A 362 14.34 -11.73 1.09
N PRO A 363 13.36 -11.37 1.93
CA PRO A 363 11.99 -11.92 1.86
C PRO A 363 11.30 -11.79 0.50
N ARG A 364 11.67 -10.79 -0.31
CA ARG A 364 11.15 -10.62 -1.69
C ARG A 364 11.75 -11.62 -2.68
N ILE A 365 12.97 -12.07 -2.48
CA ILE A 365 13.70 -12.95 -3.40
C ILE A 365 13.44 -14.43 -3.10
N VAL A 366 13.27 -14.78 -1.81
CA VAL A 366 12.99 -16.16 -1.36
C VAL A 366 11.82 -16.81 -2.11
N LYS A 367 10.79 -16.03 -2.46
CA LYS A 367 9.63 -16.50 -3.23
C LYS A 367 9.99 -17.03 -4.63
N TYR A 368 11.14 -16.64 -5.17
CA TYR A 368 11.58 -16.95 -6.54
C TYR A 368 12.81 -17.87 -6.60
N HIS A 369 13.31 -18.39 -5.48
CA HIS A 369 14.51 -19.25 -5.44
C HIS A 369 14.45 -20.42 -6.42
N GLU A 370 13.33 -21.14 -6.46
CA GLU A 370 13.17 -22.28 -7.37
C GLU A 370 13.23 -21.86 -8.85
N GLN A 371 12.66 -20.70 -9.19
CA GLN A 371 12.72 -20.18 -10.56
C GLN A 371 14.15 -19.81 -10.96
N ILE A 372 14.87 -19.12 -10.07
CA ILE A 372 16.25 -18.69 -10.30
C ILE A 372 17.18 -19.91 -10.44
N ARG A 373 17.00 -20.94 -9.61
CA ARG A 373 17.73 -22.23 -9.74
C ARG A 373 17.47 -22.96 -11.04
N GLN A 374 16.29 -22.76 -11.62
CA GLN A 374 15.94 -23.28 -12.95
C GLN A 374 16.50 -22.41 -14.09
N GLY A 375 17.34 -21.42 -13.79
CA GLY A 375 17.95 -20.53 -14.77
C GLY A 375 17.04 -19.39 -15.24
N LYS A 376 15.91 -19.14 -14.55
CA LYS A 376 15.04 -18.01 -14.86
C LYS A 376 15.60 -16.71 -14.27
N VAL A 377 16.46 -16.05 -15.04
CA VAL A 377 17.29 -14.91 -14.60
C VAL A 377 17.11 -13.67 -15.48
N VAL A 378 16.15 -13.68 -16.40
CA VAL A 378 15.76 -12.53 -17.21
C VAL A 378 14.39 -12.05 -16.76
N LEU A 379 14.31 -10.80 -16.30
CA LEU A 379 13.08 -10.14 -15.90
C LEU A 379 12.45 -9.46 -17.10
N GLU A 380 11.24 -9.86 -17.45
CA GLU A 380 10.51 -9.38 -18.62
C GLU A 380 9.11 -8.94 -18.22
N ALA A 381 8.64 -7.81 -18.77
CA ALA A 381 7.22 -7.47 -18.76
C ALA A 381 6.59 -8.00 -20.05
N LEU A 382 5.93 -9.16 -19.94
CA LEU A 382 5.23 -9.84 -21.03
C LEU A 382 3.72 -9.74 -20.81
N ARG A 383 2.91 -10.21 -21.76
CA ARG A 383 1.44 -10.11 -21.70
C ARG A 383 0.83 -10.77 -20.48
N GLU A 384 1.42 -11.87 -20.05
CA GLU A 384 1.09 -12.61 -18.84
C GLU A 384 1.46 -11.87 -17.54
N GLY A 385 2.17 -10.75 -17.65
CA GLY A 385 2.66 -9.92 -16.55
C GLY A 385 4.19 -9.85 -16.51
N VAL A 386 4.70 -9.29 -15.42
CA VAL A 386 6.14 -9.23 -15.16
C VAL A 386 6.63 -10.55 -14.55
N VAL A 387 7.49 -11.26 -15.28
CA VAL A 387 7.90 -12.64 -14.97
C VAL A 387 9.42 -12.83 -15.07
N LEU A 388 9.90 -13.93 -14.49
CA LEU A 388 11.26 -14.42 -14.74
C LEU A 388 11.25 -15.50 -15.81
N ASN A 389 12.11 -15.36 -16.79
CA ASN A 389 12.36 -16.31 -17.86
C ASN A 389 13.83 -16.65 -17.98
N THR A 390 14.13 -17.72 -18.72
CA THR A 390 15.50 -18.11 -19.01
C THR A 390 16.06 -17.27 -20.14
N LEU A 391 17.39 -17.21 -20.24
CA LEU A 391 18.03 -16.51 -21.35
C LEU A 391 17.70 -17.17 -22.68
N GLU A 392 17.61 -18.50 -22.73
CA GLU A 392 17.21 -19.26 -23.92
C GLU A 392 15.84 -18.84 -24.45
N HIS A 393 14.89 -18.58 -23.55
CA HIS A 393 13.57 -18.07 -23.90
C HIS A 393 13.67 -16.70 -24.56
N PHE A 394 14.41 -15.78 -23.92
CA PHE A 394 14.63 -14.42 -24.40
C PHE A 394 15.35 -14.40 -25.76
N MET A 395 16.29 -15.31 -26.01
CA MET A 395 17.15 -15.30 -27.21
C MET A 395 16.44 -15.66 -28.53
N ASN A 396 15.13 -15.88 -28.54
CA ASN A 396 14.36 -16.01 -29.79
C ASN A 396 14.17 -14.66 -30.48
N VAL A 397 15.27 -14.08 -30.99
CA VAL A 397 15.40 -12.72 -31.52
C VAL A 397 16.29 -12.67 -32.74
N ASP A 398 16.20 -11.58 -33.52
CA ASP A 398 17.12 -11.32 -34.64
C ASP A 398 18.33 -10.50 -34.22
N ASP A 399 18.07 -9.45 -33.43
CA ASP A 399 19.10 -8.57 -32.89
C ASP A 399 19.04 -8.61 -31.36
N LEU A 400 20.21 -8.52 -30.75
CA LEU A 400 20.39 -8.39 -29.30
C LEU A 400 21.39 -7.26 -29.03
N ALA A 401 21.00 -6.28 -28.23
CA ALA A 401 21.92 -5.33 -27.62
C ALA A 401 21.94 -5.52 -26.10
N VAL A 402 23.15 -5.54 -25.51
CA VAL A 402 23.34 -5.57 -24.06
C VAL A 402 23.93 -4.25 -23.62
N ILE A 403 23.18 -3.49 -22.84
CA ILE A 403 23.59 -2.19 -22.30
C ILE A 403 23.86 -2.34 -20.80
N ARG A 404 24.93 -1.69 -20.32
CA ARG A 404 25.33 -1.72 -18.92
C ARG A 404 25.57 -0.32 -18.38
N LYS A 405 25.04 -0.03 -17.19
CA LYS A 405 25.37 1.19 -16.44
C LYS A 405 26.82 1.13 -15.94
N ASN A 406 27.57 2.21 -16.16
CA ASN A 406 28.93 2.35 -15.66
C ASN A 406 28.92 2.72 -14.17
N ASP A 407 30.01 2.40 -13.47
CA ASP A 407 30.29 2.85 -12.11
C ASP A 407 29.18 2.61 -11.06
N MET A 408 28.35 1.59 -11.28
CA MET A 408 27.31 1.16 -10.33
C MET A 408 27.97 0.63 -9.05
N ASP A 409 27.77 1.33 -7.94
CA ASP A 409 28.28 0.87 -6.65
C ASP A 409 27.43 -0.28 -6.07
N ALA A 410 27.92 -0.91 -5.01
CA ALA A 410 27.23 -2.04 -4.38
C ALA A 410 25.88 -1.67 -3.76
N VAL A 411 25.68 -0.42 -3.33
CA VAL A 411 24.43 0.06 -2.75
C VAL A 411 23.39 0.26 -3.86
N GLN A 412 23.77 0.93 -4.95
CA GLN A 412 22.95 1.09 -6.14
C GLN A 412 22.55 -0.26 -6.73
N GLY A 413 23.51 -1.17 -6.93
CA GLY A 413 23.23 -2.50 -7.45
C GLY A 413 22.22 -3.28 -6.60
N ARG A 414 22.32 -3.17 -5.26
CA ARG A 414 21.34 -3.78 -4.35
C ARG A 414 19.97 -3.12 -4.47
N THR A 415 19.92 -1.79 -4.55
CA THR A 415 18.68 -1.03 -4.69
C THR A 415 17.97 -1.38 -5.99
N TYR A 416 18.67 -1.35 -7.13
CA TYR A 416 18.08 -1.71 -8.43
C TYR A 416 17.63 -3.16 -8.47
N THR A 417 18.40 -4.09 -7.90
CA THR A 417 17.98 -5.50 -7.79
C THR A 417 16.67 -5.59 -7.02
N LEU A 418 16.56 -4.94 -5.85
CA LEU A 418 15.32 -4.92 -5.08
C LEU A 418 14.17 -4.26 -5.85
N ASN A 419 14.42 -3.17 -6.58
CA ASN A 419 13.43 -2.52 -7.44
C ASN A 419 12.94 -3.45 -8.55
N ALA A 420 13.82 -4.23 -9.16
CA ALA A 420 13.51 -5.22 -10.19
C ALA A 420 12.59 -6.32 -9.63
N PHE A 421 12.96 -6.90 -8.47
CA PHE A 421 12.12 -7.90 -7.79
C PHE A 421 10.78 -7.36 -7.31
N ARG A 422 10.63 -6.04 -7.08
CA ARG A 422 9.33 -5.44 -6.75
C ARG A 422 8.36 -5.47 -7.93
N GLN A 423 8.85 -5.48 -9.16
CA GLN A 423 7.97 -5.46 -10.32
C GLN A 423 7.35 -6.83 -10.61
N LEU A 424 7.95 -7.92 -10.12
CA LEU A 424 7.49 -9.28 -10.38
C LEU A 424 6.04 -9.51 -9.91
N GLY A 425 5.22 -10.07 -10.82
CA GLY A 425 3.81 -10.37 -10.57
C GLY A 425 2.84 -9.22 -10.87
N LYS A 426 3.32 -8.04 -11.27
CA LYS A 426 2.47 -6.98 -11.83
C LYS A 426 1.90 -7.38 -13.20
N GLU A 427 0.71 -6.91 -13.53
CA GLU A 427 0.09 -7.19 -14.82
C GLU A 427 0.79 -6.41 -15.95
N TYR A 428 0.56 -6.79 -17.21
CA TYR A 428 1.06 -6.03 -18.35
C TYR A 428 0.19 -4.81 -18.63
N ASP A 429 0.79 -3.64 -18.86
CA ASP A 429 0.02 -2.49 -19.30
C ASP A 429 -0.22 -2.46 -20.79
N PHE A 430 -1.42 -2.84 -21.22
CA PHE A 430 -1.84 -2.69 -22.61
C PHE A 430 -2.10 -1.21 -22.97
N ASN A 431 -2.21 -0.29 -22.01
CA ASN A 431 -2.50 1.13 -22.27
C ASN A 431 -1.27 2.04 -22.36
N PHE A 432 -0.07 1.54 -22.08
CA PHE A 432 1.18 2.30 -22.12
C PHE A 432 1.19 3.56 -21.23
N ASP A 433 0.59 3.50 -20.04
CA ASP A 433 0.47 4.54 -19.01
C ASP A 433 1.43 4.27 -17.84
N VAL A 434 2.59 4.95 -17.84
CA VAL A 434 3.64 4.81 -16.80
C VAL A 434 3.25 5.35 -15.42
N GLU A 435 2.09 6.01 -15.31
CA GLU A 435 1.54 6.45 -14.02
C GLU A 435 0.61 5.39 -13.39
N THR A 436 0.55 4.17 -13.94
CA THR A 436 -0.18 3.05 -13.33
C THR A 436 0.74 2.18 -12.47
N LEU A 437 0.29 1.79 -11.28
CA LEU A 437 1.15 1.12 -10.29
C LEU A 437 1.34 -0.37 -10.56
N ASN A 438 0.28 -1.03 -11.03
CA ASN A 438 0.21 -2.49 -11.11
C ASN A 438 0.21 -3.02 -12.54
N LYS A 439 0.42 -2.13 -13.53
CA LYS A 439 0.55 -2.49 -14.94
C LYS A 439 1.83 -1.89 -15.48
N ILE A 440 2.65 -2.68 -16.18
CA ILE A 440 3.97 -2.24 -16.65
C ILE A 440 4.15 -2.56 -18.13
N VAL A 441 4.72 -1.62 -18.88
CA VAL A 441 5.29 -1.88 -20.22
C VAL A 441 6.77 -2.26 -20.09
N CYS A 442 7.28 -3.09 -21.00
CA CYS A 442 8.68 -3.55 -20.99
C CYS A 442 9.76 -2.48 -20.82
N SER A 443 9.58 -1.29 -21.39
CA SER A 443 10.49 -0.16 -21.25
C SER A 443 10.29 0.62 -19.94
N GLU A 444 9.09 0.60 -19.36
CA GLU A 444 8.82 1.13 -18.02
C GLU A 444 9.52 0.32 -16.94
N LEU A 445 9.78 -0.98 -17.19
CA LEU A 445 10.58 -1.81 -16.29
C LEU A 445 11.94 -1.15 -15.98
N VAL A 446 12.61 -0.58 -16.98
CA VAL A 446 13.87 0.15 -16.81
C VAL A 446 13.67 1.42 -15.98
N TYR A 447 12.61 2.18 -16.28
CA TYR A 447 12.25 3.40 -15.55
C TYR A 447 12.01 3.16 -14.05
N GLN A 448 11.30 2.08 -13.71
CA GLN A 448 10.98 1.69 -12.34
C GLN A 448 12.16 1.06 -11.58
N VAL A 449 13.18 0.58 -12.30
CA VAL A 449 14.36 -0.07 -11.71
C VAL A 449 15.48 0.93 -11.47
N PHE A 450 15.84 1.72 -12.47
CA PHE A 450 16.92 2.73 -12.45
C PHE A 450 16.35 4.11 -12.11
N THR A 451 15.88 4.26 -10.88
CA THR A 451 15.05 5.38 -10.43
C THR A 451 15.77 6.73 -10.32
N ASP A 452 17.10 6.72 -10.33
CA ASP A 452 17.97 7.90 -10.26
C ASP A 452 18.45 8.39 -11.64
N ASP A 453 18.10 7.67 -12.72
CA ASP A 453 18.40 8.09 -14.09
C ASP A 453 17.23 8.85 -14.73
N ASP A 454 17.53 9.97 -15.38
CA ASP A 454 16.53 10.73 -16.15
C ASP A 454 16.35 10.09 -17.55
N TRP A 455 15.39 9.19 -17.70
CA TRP A 455 15.07 8.58 -18.99
C TRP A 455 14.26 9.52 -19.89
N ALA A 456 14.50 9.49 -21.20
CA ALA A 456 13.69 10.24 -22.15
C ALA A 456 12.28 9.62 -22.24
N THR A 457 11.27 10.38 -21.82
CA THR A 457 9.86 10.00 -21.91
C THR A 457 9.17 10.75 -23.05
N GLY A 458 8.29 10.07 -23.78
CA GLY A 458 7.38 10.67 -24.75
C GLY A 458 5.91 10.53 -24.32
N GLU A 459 4.99 11.09 -25.10
CA GLU A 459 3.55 10.87 -24.93
C GLU A 459 3.00 10.05 -26.10
N VAL A 460 2.30 8.96 -25.81
CA VAL A 460 1.57 8.16 -26.80
C VAL A 460 0.12 8.03 -26.33
N LEU A 461 -0.83 8.49 -27.15
CA LEU A 461 -2.27 8.45 -26.87
C LEU A 461 -2.69 9.09 -25.53
N GLY A 462 -1.95 10.12 -25.08
CA GLY A 462 -2.24 10.85 -23.84
C GLY A 462 -1.66 10.21 -22.57
N SER A 463 -0.91 9.12 -22.73
CA SER A 463 -0.14 8.47 -21.68
C SER A 463 1.34 8.76 -21.84
N VAL A 464 2.05 8.99 -20.74
CA VAL A 464 3.51 9.13 -20.76
C VAL A 464 4.11 7.74 -20.92
N THR A 465 5.10 7.57 -21.79
CA THR A 465 5.74 6.28 -22.05
C THR A 465 7.22 6.46 -22.36
N ILE A 466 8.02 5.42 -22.12
CA ILE A 466 9.42 5.32 -22.52
C ILE A 466 9.49 4.31 -23.66
N SER A 467 10.18 4.60 -24.76
CA SER A 467 10.39 3.61 -25.82
C SER A 467 11.64 2.77 -25.55
N PRO A 468 11.74 1.53 -26.05
CA PRO A 468 12.99 0.77 -26.00
C PRO A 468 14.18 1.56 -26.58
N ASP A 469 13.97 2.29 -27.68
CA ASP A 469 14.99 3.14 -28.29
C ASP A 469 15.46 4.28 -27.36
N ALA A 470 14.58 4.84 -26.52
CA ALA A 470 14.97 5.84 -25.54
C ALA A 470 15.95 5.30 -24.49
N VAL A 471 15.92 3.99 -24.22
CA VAL A 471 16.91 3.33 -23.37
C VAL A 471 18.27 3.27 -24.10
N VAL A 472 18.26 3.00 -25.41
CA VAL A 472 19.48 2.96 -26.23
C VAL A 472 20.12 4.33 -26.41
N GLN A 473 19.31 5.40 -26.48
CA GLN A 473 19.80 6.78 -26.56
C GLN A 473 20.74 7.15 -25.41
N LYS A 474 20.67 6.45 -24.26
CA LYS A 474 21.64 6.65 -23.16
C LYS A 474 23.08 6.33 -23.55
N LEU A 475 23.31 5.56 -24.62
CA LEU A 475 24.65 5.33 -25.17
C LEU A 475 25.27 6.58 -25.81
N GLU A 476 24.49 7.62 -26.12
CA GLU A 476 25.06 8.91 -26.55
C GLU A 476 25.87 9.56 -25.42
N ASP A 477 25.43 9.37 -24.17
CA ASP A 477 26.13 9.75 -22.96
C ASP A 477 26.99 8.59 -22.42
N ASN A 478 28.08 8.31 -23.15
CA ASN A 478 29.05 7.24 -22.86
C ASN A 478 29.70 7.30 -21.46
N MET A 479 29.45 8.34 -20.66
CA MET A 479 29.92 8.38 -19.28
C MET A 479 29.11 7.44 -18.39
N ASN A 480 27.78 7.41 -18.57
CA ASN A 480 26.88 6.71 -17.64
C ASN A 480 26.53 5.29 -18.10
N TYR A 481 26.54 5.03 -19.40
CA TYR A 481 26.16 3.74 -19.98
C TYR A 481 27.15 3.32 -21.07
N ARG A 482 27.29 2.01 -21.25
CA ARG A 482 28.09 1.42 -22.33
C ARG A 482 27.39 0.24 -22.97
N LEU A 483 27.70 0.02 -24.25
CA LEU A 483 27.32 -1.17 -24.98
C LEU A 483 28.32 -2.29 -24.66
N VAL A 484 27.82 -3.44 -24.20
CA VAL A 484 28.63 -4.61 -23.83
C VAL A 484 28.75 -5.59 -25.00
N LEU A 485 27.65 -5.77 -25.73
CA LEU A 485 27.53 -6.76 -26.80
C LEU A 485 26.45 -6.30 -27.78
N PHE A 486 26.69 -6.52 -29.08
CA PHE A 486 25.67 -6.33 -30.09
C PHE A 486 25.71 -7.43 -31.16
N TYR A 487 24.55 -8.04 -31.38
CA TYR A 487 24.25 -8.90 -32.51
C TYR A 487 23.23 -8.20 -33.39
N HIS A 488 23.53 -8.08 -34.68
CA HIS A 488 22.63 -7.49 -35.67
C HIS A 488 22.41 -8.48 -36.81
N LYS A 489 21.15 -8.80 -37.11
CA LYS A 489 20.74 -9.73 -38.16
C LYS A 489 21.44 -11.09 -38.04
N GLY A 490 21.59 -11.58 -36.79
CA GLY A 490 22.23 -12.86 -36.51
C GLY A 490 23.76 -12.83 -36.38
N GLU A 491 24.42 -11.71 -36.69
CA GLU A 491 25.89 -11.62 -36.68
C GLU A 491 26.41 -10.74 -35.55
N LYS A 492 27.47 -11.19 -34.88
CA LYS A 492 28.18 -10.40 -33.86
C LYS A 492 28.91 -9.24 -34.53
N VAL A 493 28.64 -8.03 -34.08
CA VAL A 493 29.29 -6.83 -34.60
C VAL A 493 30.58 -6.56 -33.80
N GLN A 494 31.52 -5.78 -34.37
CA GLN A 494 32.82 -5.48 -33.76
C GLN A 494 32.78 -4.23 -32.85
N PRO A 495 33.45 -4.22 -31.69
CA PRO A 495 33.30 -3.18 -30.64
C PRO A 495 33.32 -1.72 -31.10
N GLU A 496 34.24 -1.34 -32.00
CA GLU A 496 34.37 0.04 -32.50
C GLU A 496 33.24 0.46 -33.46
N LYS A 497 32.57 -0.52 -34.08
CA LYS A 497 31.41 -0.35 -34.95
C LYS A 497 30.10 -0.49 -34.19
N ASP A 498 30.08 -1.20 -33.06
CA ASP A 498 28.89 -1.56 -32.31
C ASP A 498 28.08 -0.34 -31.85
N THR A 499 28.67 0.58 -31.08
CA THR A 499 27.92 1.73 -30.53
C THR A 499 27.44 2.68 -31.62
N LYS A 500 28.28 2.96 -32.63
CA LYS A 500 27.89 3.81 -33.76
C LYS A 500 26.78 3.18 -34.60
N LEU A 501 26.88 1.88 -34.87
CA LEU A 501 25.86 1.16 -35.62
C LEU A 501 24.54 1.14 -34.84
N VAL A 502 24.57 0.79 -33.56
CA VAL A 502 23.38 0.78 -32.69
C VAL A 502 22.70 2.15 -32.65
N LEU A 503 23.46 3.24 -32.49
CA LEU A 503 22.90 4.60 -32.50
C LEU A 503 22.34 4.99 -33.88
N ASN A 504 23.01 4.61 -34.97
CA ASN A 504 22.51 4.87 -36.33
C ASN A 504 21.20 4.13 -36.64
N LEU A 505 20.96 2.98 -36.02
CA LEU A 505 19.68 2.25 -36.17
C LEU A 505 18.50 3.03 -35.57
N LEU A 506 18.75 3.94 -34.61
CA LEU A 506 17.71 4.79 -34.03
C LEU A 506 17.26 5.91 -34.99
N SER A 507 18.12 6.35 -35.92
CA SER A 507 17.87 7.53 -36.76
C SER A 507 17.04 7.27 -38.03
N HIS A 508 16.50 6.06 -38.21
CA HIS A 508 15.65 5.67 -39.36
C HIS A 508 16.29 5.84 -40.76
N ASP A 509 17.60 6.01 -40.87
CA ASP A 509 18.30 5.99 -42.16
C ASP A 509 18.65 4.55 -42.58
N GLU A 510 17.65 3.67 -42.68
CA GLU A 510 17.74 2.52 -43.59
C GLU A 510 17.32 2.99 -45.00
N LYS A 511 18.27 3.61 -45.72
CA LYS A 511 18.22 3.74 -47.18
C LYS A 511 19.18 2.77 -47.83
#